data_AF-A0A7C0XAH4-F1
#
_entry.id   AF-A0A7C0XAH4-F1
#
_cell.length_a   1.000
_cell.length_b   1.000
_cell.length_c   1.000
_cell.angle_alpha   90.00
_cell.angle_beta   90.00
_cell.angle_gamma   90.00
#
_symmetry.space_group_name_H-M   'P 1'
#
loop_
_entity.id
_entity.type
_entity.pdbx_description
1 polymer ?
#
loop_
_entity_poly.entity_id
_entity_poly.type
_entity_poly.pdbx_seq_one_letter_code
_entity_poly.pdbx_strand_id
1 'polypeptide(L)'
;MRSCLFVVVLSICGALSANPYVITFVNEIKPGPGSSEWIELHAEPDIYLGDVGGWTIVTHEGTAVIDQGNIVDTFYLVVGTWNTSGVFSLGDDADTLKLYNDDGSLVDWIIWGNVDWNNWGFYSPTKFTTPPTGASASRLNIMGPSCMPMWEDQYISWYFDLTPTPGTPNDDYGNIFGIVLGPGNACLENIRVTASGEMGHQSCLSCGEGMNSGDYWLFGLGEGMYLLSAYHPEYGAYQESVYVQAGETVHRNIVFGYNRVGERVSRRKPPLELKIVRDGVVLNLHKDRPLEIELIEPTGRVLSEIHRGILSRGVHFFAFPKIRKGVYLLRVSDEGGTIRTEKILIP
;
A
#
# COMPACT_ATOMS: atom_id res chain seq x y z
N MET A 1 38.65 8.71 -36.06
CA MET A 1 37.54 7.93 -36.63
C MET A 1 37.24 6.61 -35.91
N ARG A 2 38.23 5.81 -35.47
CA ARG A 2 37.97 4.55 -34.76
C ARG A 2 37.28 4.71 -33.39
N SER A 3 37.50 5.81 -32.69
CA SER A 3 36.88 6.06 -31.37
C SER A 3 35.41 6.51 -31.43
N CYS A 4 34.97 7.17 -32.50
CA CYS A 4 33.55 7.55 -32.66
C CYS A 4 32.64 6.34 -32.97
N LEU A 5 33.15 5.36 -33.72
CA LEU A 5 32.37 4.17 -34.07
C LEU A 5 32.07 3.29 -32.83
N PHE A 6 33.01 3.24 -31.88
CA PHE A 6 32.87 2.45 -30.66
C PHE A 6 31.83 3.05 -29.68
N VAL A 7 31.77 4.39 -29.59
CA VAL A 7 30.78 5.10 -28.77
C VAL A 7 29.37 4.94 -29.33
N VAL A 8 29.19 5.03 -30.66
CA VAL A 8 27.88 4.84 -31.30
C VAL A 8 27.36 3.41 -31.12
N VAL A 9 28.21 2.39 -31.25
CA VAL A 9 27.81 0.99 -31.05
C VAL A 9 27.43 0.70 -29.60
N LEU A 10 28.18 1.22 -28.61
CA LEU A 10 27.84 1.10 -27.19
C LEU A 10 26.54 1.83 -26.83
N SER A 11 26.28 3.01 -27.43
CA SER A 11 25.01 3.74 -27.24
C SER A 11 23.81 3.01 -27.85
N ILE A 12 23.96 2.34 -29.00
CA ILE A 12 22.88 1.56 -29.62
C ILE A 12 22.60 0.29 -28.80
N CYS A 13 23.63 -0.39 -28.29
CA CYS A 13 23.42 -1.55 -27.41
C CYS A 13 22.78 -1.17 -26.06
N GLY A 14 23.09 0.01 -25.51
CA GLY A 14 22.44 0.53 -24.30
C GLY A 14 20.99 0.98 -24.53
N ALA A 15 20.65 1.49 -25.71
CA ALA A 15 19.27 1.81 -26.09
C ALA A 15 18.42 0.56 -26.35
N LEU A 16 19.02 -0.56 -26.75
CA LEU A 16 18.34 -1.85 -26.89
C LEU A 16 18.17 -2.60 -25.56
N SER A 17 18.81 -2.13 -24.49
CA SER A 17 18.52 -2.52 -23.10
C SER A 17 17.64 -1.50 -22.37
N ALA A 18 16.98 -0.58 -23.10
CA ALA A 18 15.95 0.27 -22.52
C ALA A 18 14.87 -0.61 -21.88
N ASN A 19 14.42 -0.22 -20.69
CA ASN A 19 13.55 -1.01 -19.83
C ASN A 19 12.37 -1.57 -20.65
N PRO A 20 12.22 -2.89 -20.83
CA PRO A 20 11.13 -3.43 -21.64
C PRO A 20 9.81 -3.05 -20.96
N TYR A 21 8.94 -2.35 -21.70
CA TYR A 21 7.55 -2.16 -21.29
C TYR A 21 6.97 -3.52 -20.90
N VAL A 22 6.42 -3.60 -19.68
CA VAL A 22 5.77 -4.81 -19.21
C VAL A 22 4.40 -4.85 -19.89
N ILE A 23 4.24 -5.80 -20.81
CA ILE A 23 2.95 -6.00 -21.44
C ILE A 23 2.03 -6.66 -20.41
N THR A 24 0.90 -6.03 -20.17
CA THR A 24 -0.14 -6.50 -19.25
C THR A 24 -1.44 -6.74 -20.02
N PHE A 25 -2.19 -7.77 -19.63
CA PHE A 25 -3.40 -8.21 -20.34
C PHE A 25 -4.67 -8.16 -19.49
N VAL A 26 -4.60 -8.51 -18.21
CA VAL A 26 -5.75 -8.46 -17.31
C VAL A 26 -5.92 -7.02 -16.81
N ASN A 27 -6.95 -6.34 -17.27
CA ASN A 27 -7.21 -4.96 -16.89
C ASN A 27 -7.98 -4.88 -15.58
N GLU A 28 -9.03 -5.68 -15.46
CA GLU A 28 -9.96 -5.59 -14.33
C GLU A 28 -10.49 -6.96 -14.00
N ILE A 29 -10.77 -7.18 -12.72
CA ILE A 29 -11.48 -8.36 -12.25
C ILE A 29 -12.63 -8.00 -11.36
N LYS A 30 -13.73 -8.72 -11.51
CA LYS A 30 -14.88 -8.63 -10.61
C LYS A 30 -15.18 -10.00 -10.03
N PRO A 31 -14.68 -10.32 -8.83
CA PRO A 31 -15.13 -11.52 -8.13
C PRO A 31 -16.60 -11.36 -7.68
N GLY A 32 -17.28 -12.47 -7.47
CA GLY A 32 -18.66 -12.48 -6.99
C GLY A 32 -19.34 -13.84 -7.19
N PRO A 33 -20.58 -14.01 -6.73
CA PRO A 33 -21.27 -15.28 -6.88
C PRO A 33 -21.73 -15.54 -8.32
N GLY A 34 -21.15 -16.55 -8.97
CA GLY A 34 -21.65 -17.13 -10.22
C GLY A 34 -21.59 -16.17 -11.41
N SER A 35 -22.71 -15.90 -12.08
CA SER A 35 -22.71 -15.15 -13.35
C SER A 35 -22.37 -13.65 -13.22
N SER A 36 -22.12 -13.14 -12.00
CA SER A 36 -21.62 -11.78 -11.81
C SER A 36 -20.11 -11.65 -11.98
N GLU A 37 -19.40 -12.79 -12.04
CA GLU A 37 -17.95 -12.84 -12.21
C GLU A 37 -17.55 -12.53 -13.64
N TRP A 38 -16.49 -11.75 -13.79
CA TRP A 38 -15.83 -11.54 -15.06
C TRP A 38 -14.42 -11.03 -14.88
N ILE A 39 -13.64 -11.17 -15.93
CA ILE A 39 -12.39 -10.45 -16.12
C ILE A 39 -12.49 -9.59 -17.36
N GLU A 40 -11.77 -8.50 -17.36
CA GLU A 40 -11.60 -7.65 -18.52
C GLU A 40 -10.16 -7.77 -19.02
N LEU A 41 -10.02 -7.98 -20.32
CA LEU A 41 -8.74 -8.03 -20.99
C LEU A 41 -8.52 -6.73 -21.77
N HIS A 42 -7.35 -6.12 -21.55
CA HIS A 42 -6.83 -4.99 -22.31
C HIS A 42 -5.32 -5.13 -22.39
N ALA A 43 -4.76 -4.93 -23.57
CA ALA A 43 -3.32 -5.00 -23.76
C ALA A 43 -2.70 -3.61 -23.57
N GLU A 44 -1.86 -3.45 -22.56
CA GLU A 44 -1.12 -2.20 -22.31
C GLU A 44 0.38 -2.45 -22.50
N PRO A 45 1.11 -1.65 -23.32
CA PRO A 45 0.60 -0.57 -24.18
C PRO A 45 -0.40 -1.07 -25.23
N ASP A 46 -1.31 -0.18 -25.68
CA ASP A 46 -2.37 -0.48 -26.66
C ASP A 46 -1.84 -1.27 -27.88
N ILE A 47 -2.00 -2.60 -27.82
CA ILE A 47 -1.61 -3.52 -28.90
C ILE A 47 -2.79 -4.39 -29.32
N TYR A 48 -2.90 -4.59 -30.63
CA TYR A 48 -3.86 -5.53 -31.21
C TYR A 48 -3.37 -6.97 -30.99
N LEU A 49 -4.14 -7.78 -30.26
CA LEU A 49 -3.84 -9.21 -30.08
C LEU A 49 -4.60 -10.10 -31.06
N GLY A 50 -5.72 -9.60 -31.60
CA GLY A 50 -6.59 -10.40 -32.46
C GLY A 50 -7.49 -11.33 -31.66
N ASP A 51 -7.84 -12.46 -32.26
CA ASP A 51 -8.69 -13.48 -31.62
C ASP A 51 -7.90 -14.19 -30.51
N VAL A 52 -8.36 -14.08 -29.28
CA VAL A 52 -7.80 -14.75 -28.10
C VAL A 52 -8.52 -16.08 -27.80
N GLY A 53 -9.36 -16.55 -28.72
CA GLY A 53 -9.99 -17.86 -28.63
C GLY A 53 -8.97 -18.98 -28.48
N GLY A 54 -9.17 -19.86 -27.50
CA GLY A 54 -8.23 -20.91 -27.11
C GLY A 54 -7.29 -20.53 -25.96
N TRP A 55 -7.22 -19.25 -25.59
CA TRP A 55 -6.52 -18.83 -24.38
C TRP A 55 -7.18 -19.43 -23.14
N THR A 56 -6.37 -19.71 -22.12
CA THR A 56 -6.81 -20.46 -20.94
C THR A 56 -6.70 -19.61 -19.69
N ILE A 57 -7.77 -19.59 -18.90
CA ILE A 57 -7.86 -18.93 -17.61
C ILE A 57 -7.85 -20.01 -16.54
N VAL A 58 -6.87 -19.94 -15.63
CA VAL A 58 -6.72 -20.92 -14.54
C VAL A 58 -6.87 -20.21 -13.21
N THR A 59 -7.82 -20.68 -12.40
CA THR A 59 -8.09 -20.22 -11.03
C THR A 59 -7.99 -21.38 -10.04
N HIS A 60 -8.22 -21.15 -8.75
CA HIS A 60 -8.31 -22.27 -7.79
C HIS A 60 -9.51 -23.19 -8.06
N GLU A 61 -10.62 -22.64 -8.55
CA GLU A 61 -11.86 -23.39 -8.79
C GLU A 61 -11.82 -24.23 -10.07
N GLY A 62 -11.00 -23.85 -11.05
CA GLY A 62 -10.83 -24.66 -12.25
C GLY A 62 -10.12 -23.98 -13.39
N THR A 63 -10.48 -24.41 -14.60
CA THR A 63 -9.87 -23.96 -15.84
C THR A 63 -10.97 -23.69 -16.85
N ALA A 64 -10.93 -22.50 -17.43
CA ALA A 64 -11.81 -22.06 -18.51
C ALA A 64 -10.99 -21.76 -19.76
N VAL A 65 -11.58 -22.01 -20.92
CA VAL A 65 -11.01 -21.70 -22.24
C VAL A 65 -11.88 -20.64 -22.90
N ILE A 66 -11.27 -19.56 -23.38
CA ILE A 66 -11.99 -18.50 -24.11
C ILE A 66 -12.47 -19.05 -25.46
N ASP A 67 -13.76 -18.86 -25.75
CA ASP A 67 -14.34 -19.36 -26.99
C ASP A 67 -13.78 -18.60 -28.21
N GLN A 68 -13.87 -19.21 -29.40
CA GLN A 68 -13.40 -18.59 -30.65
C GLN A 68 -14.20 -17.32 -30.99
N GLY A 69 -13.57 -16.36 -31.67
CA GLY A 69 -14.19 -15.11 -32.10
C GLY A 69 -14.23 -14.02 -31.03
N ASN A 70 -13.53 -14.20 -29.90
CA ASN A 70 -13.34 -13.17 -28.89
C ASN A 70 -12.07 -12.38 -29.23
N ILE A 71 -12.23 -11.14 -29.68
CA ILE A 71 -11.13 -10.34 -30.24
C ILE A 71 -10.73 -9.24 -29.25
N VAL A 72 -9.43 -9.06 -29.05
CA VAL A 72 -8.85 -7.88 -28.38
C VAL A 72 -8.21 -6.99 -29.45
N ASP A 73 -8.94 -5.96 -29.88
CA ASP A 73 -8.62 -5.12 -31.03
C ASP A 73 -8.27 -3.66 -30.68
N THR A 74 -7.55 -3.45 -29.58
CA THR A 74 -7.27 -2.17 -28.87
C THR A 74 -8.38 -1.69 -27.91
N PHE A 75 -9.48 -2.42 -27.85
CA PHE A 75 -10.55 -2.20 -26.86
C PHE A 75 -10.55 -3.29 -25.80
N TYR A 76 -11.38 -3.07 -24.79
CA TYR A 76 -11.60 -3.97 -23.66
C TYR A 76 -12.46 -5.17 -24.07
N LEU A 77 -11.99 -6.37 -23.76
CA LEU A 77 -12.74 -7.62 -23.92
C LEU A 77 -13.19 -8.14 -22.56
N VAL A 78 -14.50 -8.25 -22.37
CA VAL A 78 -15.07 -8.82 -21.14
C VAL A 78 -15.23 -10.34 -21.31
N VAL A 79 -14.65 -11.09 -20.38
CA VAL A 79 -14.65 -12.55 -20.38
C VAL A 79 -15.35 -13.08 -19.13
N GLY A 80 -16.27 -14.01 -19.31
CA GLY A 80 -17.01 -14.66 -18.24
C GLY A 80 -17.60 -16.00 -18.68
N THR A 81 -18.56 -16.53 -17.92
CA THR A 81 -19.19 -17.84 -18.20
C THR A 81 -19.96 -17.92 -19.53
N TRP A 82 -20.25 -16.79 -20.16
CA TRP A 82 -21.03 -16.70 -21.42
C TRP A 82 -20.20 -16.78 -22.70
N ASN A 83 -18.87 -16.63 -22.61
CA ASN A 83 -17.94 -16.74 -23.73
C ASN A 83 -16.71 -17.58 -23.39
N THR A 84 -16.89 -18.49 -22.43
CA THR A 84 -15.90 -19.49 -22.06
C THR A 84 -16.52 -20.88 -22.01
N SER A 85 -15.67 -21.88 -22.23
CA SER A 85 -15.97 -23.28 -21.96
C SER A 85 -15.13 -23.79 -20.78
N GLY A 86 -15.65 -24.76 -20.02
CA GLY A 86 -14.98 -25.28 -18.82
C GLY A 86 -15.52 -24.67 -17.52
N VAL A 87 -14.66 -24.50 -16.52
CA VAL A 87 -15.00 -23.97 -15.20
C VAL A 87 -14.38 -22.58 -15.04
N PHE A 88 -15.20 -21.55 -15.22
CA PHE A 88 -14.85 -20.17 -14.92
C PHE A 88 -15.47 -19.78 -13.58
N SER A 89 -14.64 -19.53 -12.57
CA SER A 89 -15.06 -18.92 -11.30
C SER A 89 -13.86 -18.25 -10.62
N LEU A 90 -14.14 -17.13 -9.95
CA LEU A 90 -13.18 -16.29 -9.25
C LEU A 90 -13.48 -16.36 -7.74
N GLY A 91 -12.49 -16.73 -6.93
CA GLY A 91 -12.68 -16.78 -5.48
C GLY A 91 -13.05 -15.42 -4.88
N ASP A 92 -14.20 -15.35 -4.20
CA ASP A 92 -14.71 -14.11 -3.58
C ASP A 92 -13.72 -13.49 -2.58
N ASP A 93 -13.14 -14.33 -1.70
CA ASP A 93 -12.29 -13.86 -0.61
C ASP A 93 -10.80 -13.80 -0.99
N ALA A 94 -10.33 -14.78 -1.76
CA ALA A 94 -8.94 -14.92 -2.17
C ALA A 94 -8.83 -15.89 -3.36
N ASP A 95 -7.99 -15.56 -4.33
CA ASP A 95 -7.70 -16.43 -5.46
C ASP A 95 -6.39 -16.01 -6.14
N THR A 96 -5.96 -16.83 -7.10
CA THR A 96 -4.98 -16.48 -8.11
C THR A 96 -5.60 -16.74 -9.47
N LEU A 97 -5.50 -15.78 -10.38
CA LEU A 97 -5.86 -16.00 -11.77
C LEU A 97 -4.60 -15.98 -12.61
N LYS A 98 -4.46 -16.98 -13.48
CA LYS A 98 -3.39 -17.08 -14.46
C LYS A 98 -3.98 -17.14 -15.85
N LEU A 99 -3.45 -16.32 -16.76
CA LEU A 99 -3.84 -16.25 -18.14
C LEU A 99 -2.72 -16.86 -18.99
N TYR A 100 -3.07 -17.87 -19.79
CA TYR A 100 -2.19 -18.51 -20.74
C TYR A 100 -2.69 -18.27 -22.16
N ASN A 101 -1.79 -18.03 -23.10
CA ASN A 101 -2.14 -18.00 -24.52
C ASN A 101 -2.42 -19.42 -25.06
N ASP A 102 -2.72 -19.52 -26.35
CA ASP A 102 -3.04 -20.77 -27.06
C ASP A 102 -1.87 -21.77 -27.14
N ASP A 103 -0.63 -21.30 -27.06
CA ASP A 103 0.57 -22.16 -27.00
C ASP A 103 0.87 -22.69 -25.57
N GLY A 104 0.14 -22.22 -24.56
CA GLY A 104 0.29 -22.59 -23.15
C GLY A 104 1.33 -21.77 -22.38
N SER A 105 1.84 -20.69 -22.94
CA SER A 105 2.71 -19.72 -22.25
C SER A 105 1.89 -18.82 -21.32
N LEU A 106 2.40 -18.61 -20.11
CA LEU A 106 1.83 -17.66 -19.16
C LEU A 106 2.05 -16.24 -19.67
N VAL A 107 0.96 -15.50 -19.93
CA VAL A 107 1.01 -14.13 -20.44
C VAL A 107 0.68 -13.09 -19.38
N ASP A 108 -0.14 -13.44 -18.39
CA ASP A 108 -0.42 -12.56 -17.24
C ASP A 108 -0.90 -13.39 -16.04
N TRP A 109 -0.84 -12.78 -14.87
CA TRP A 109 -1.40 -13.35 -13.66
C TRP A 109 -1.67 -12.27 -12.62
N ILE A 110 -2.63 -12.56 -11.75
CA ILE A 110 -3.03 -11.69 -10.65
C ILE A 110 -3.32 -12.51 -9.41
N ILE A 111 -3.29 -11.85 -8.26
CA ILE A 111 -3.57 -12.44 -6.96
C ILE A 111 -4.30 -11.44 -6.08
N TRP A 112 -5.26 -11.91 -5.31
CA TRP A 112 -5.96 -11.11 -4.31
C TRP A 112 -6.25 -11.92 -3.05
N GLY A 113 -6.50 -11.21 -1.95
CA GLY A 113 -6.81 -11.82 -0.66
C GLY A 113 -5.64 -12.54 0.01
N ASN A 114 -6.00 -13.43 0.96
CA ASN A 114 -5.08 -14.17 1.81
C ASN A 114 -4.86 -15.60 1.27
N VAL A 115 -4.11 -15.71 0.17
CA VAL A 115 -3.69 -17.00 -0.40
C VAL A 115 -2.56 -17.60 0.45
N ASP A 116 -2.45 -18.93 0.58
CA ASP A 116 -1.33 -19.59 1.28
C ASP A 116 -0.11 -19.72 0.37
N TRP A 117 0.98 -19.04 0.71
CA TRP A 117 2.19 -18.91 -0.13
C TRP A 117 3.28 -19.94 0.15
N ASN A 118 3.10 -20.84 1.11
CA ASN A 118 4.19 -21.70 1.60
C ASN A 118 4.83 -22.59 0.51
N ASN A 119 4.17 -22.77 -0.64
CA ASN A 119 4.69 -23.55 -1.77
C ASN A 119 5.37 -22.73 -2.90
N TRP A 120 5.44 -21.41 -2.78
CA TRP A 120 5.86 -20.52 -3.89
C TRP A 120 7.17 -19.76 -3.66
N GLY A 121 7.81 -19.92 -2.50
CA GLY A 121 9.17 -19.43 -2.26
C GLY A 121 9.32 -17.94 -1.95
N PHE A 122 8.22 -17.22 -1.68
CA PHE A 122 8.26 -15.81 -1.28
C PHE A 122 8.11 -15.67 0.25
N TYR A 123 8.95 -14.83 0.85
CA TYR A 123 8.95 -14.57 2.30
C TYR A 123 8.07 -13.34 2.61
N SER A 124 6.86 -13.57 3.14
CA SER A 124 5.98 -12.71 3.98
C SER A 124 6.10 -11.16 3.96
N PRO A 125 4.99 -10.39 4.04
CA PRO A 125 3.61 -10.84 4.24
C PRO A 125 2.82 -10.83 2.94
N THR A 126 2.03 -11.88 2.73
CA THR A 126 1.34 -12.17 1.46
C THR A 126 -0.18 -11.98 1.61
N LYS A 127 -0.58 -10.85 2.20
CA LYS A 127 -1.98 -10.43 2.22
C LYS A 127 -2.17 -9.36 1.16
N PHE A 128 -2.83 -9.73 0.07
CA PHE A 128 -3.31 -8.79 -0.92
C PHE A 128 -4.70 -8.34 -0.50
N THR A 129 -5.05 -7.11 -0.83
CA THR A 129 -6.39 -6.62 -0.53
C THR A 129 -7.39 -7.36 -1.42
N THR A 130 -8.47 -7.85 -0.82
CA THR A 130 -9.59 -8.46 -1.55
C THR A 130 -10.52 -7.34 -2.04
N PRO A 131 -11.00 -7.38 -3.29
CA PRO A 131 -12.03 -6.44 -3.74
C PRO A 131 -13.26 -6.52 -2.81
N PRO A 132 -13.80 -5.38 -2.34
CA PRO A 132 -15.04 -5.38 -1.57
C PRO A 132 -16.19 -6.02 -2.36
N THR A 133 -17.18 -6.57 -1.64
CA THR A 133 -18.35 -7.16 -2.29
C THR A 133 -19.03 -6.20 -3.25
N GLY A 134 -19.14 -6.60 -4.52
CA GLY A 134 -19.78 -5.82 -5.59
C GLY A 134 -18.84 -4.85 -6.32
N ALA A 135 -17.66 -4.59 -5.76
CA ALA A 135 -16.58 -3.85 -6.41
C ALA A 135 -15.78 -4.76 -7.34
N SER A 136 -15.05 -4.15 -8.25
CA SER A 136 -13.98 -4.79 -9.00
C SER A 136 -12.62 -4.33 -8.47
N ALA A 137 -11.56 -5.01 -8.89
CA ALA A 137 -10.21 -4.48 -8.84
C ALA A 137 -9.73 -4.19 -10.24
N SER A 138 -9.27 -2.96 -10.45
CA SER A 138 -8.85 -2.43 -11.74
C SER A 138 -7.38 -2.08 -11.68
N ARG A 139 -6.68 -2.42 -12.76
CA ARG A 139 -5.25 -2.22 -12.90
C ARG A 139 -5.02 -0.75 -13.27
N LEU A 140 -4.30 -0.05 -12.42
CA LEU A 140 -3.71 1.23 -12.78
C LEU A 140 -2.39 0.96 -13.49
N ASN A 141 -2.30 1.36 -14.74
CA ASN A 141 -1.07 1.33 -15.51
C ASN A 141 -0.73 2.75 -15.98
N ILE A 142 0.20 3.41 -15.31
CA ILE A 142 0.59 4.78 -15.64
C ILE A 142 2.10 4.91 -15.75
N MET A 143 2.56 5.82 -16.60
CA MET A 143 3.92 6.32 -16.48
C MET A 143 4.05 7.10 -15.17
N GLY A 144 5.07 6.79 -14.37
CA GLY A 144 5.32 7.47 -13.10
C GLY A 144 5.46 8.99 -13.26
N PRO A 145 5.22 9.78 -12.20
CA PRO A 145 5.38 11.23 -12.25
C PRO A 145 6.83 11.61 -12.60
N SER A 146 6.99 12.62 -13.45
CA SER A 146 8.29 13.10 -13.95
C SER A 146 9.26 13.62 -12.87
N CYS A 147 8.79 13.85 -11.63
CA CYS A 147 9.63 14.25 -10.50
C CYS A 147 10.40 13.09 -9.85
N MET A 148 10.20 11.86 -10.32
CA MET A 148 11.08 10.73 -10.05
C MET A 148 11.90 10.48 -11.32
N PRO A 149 13.01 11.20 -11.57
CA PRO A 149 13.78 11.17 -12.82
C PRO A 149 14.52 9.84 -13.11
N MET A 150 14.14 8.77 -12.41
CA MET A 150 14.56 7.38 -12.70
C MET A 150 13.36 6.42 -12.75
N TRP A 151 12.12 6.91 -12.70
CA TRP A 151 10.88 6.16 -12.91
C TRP A 151 10.33 6.49 -14.30
N GLU A 152 11.12 6.21 -15.34
CA GLU A 152 10.56 5.90 -16.67
C GLU A 152 9.89 4.51 -16.68
N ASP A 153 9.85 3.87 -15.51
CA ASP A 153 9.27 2.57 -15.27
C ASP A 153 7.75 2.66 -15.18
N GLN A 154 7.10 1.73 -15.87
CA GLN A 154 5.67 1.53 -15.83
C GLN A 154 5.21 1.24 -14.38
N TYR A 155 4.35 2.10 -13.83
CA TYR A 155 3.77 1.89 -12.52
C TYR A 155 2.49 1.06 -12.65
N ILE A 156 2.56 -0.19 -12.19
CA ILE A 156 1.42 -1.11 -12.18
C ILE A 156 0.93 -1.27 -10.74
N SER A 157 -0.29 -0.83 -10.48
CA SER A 157 -0.97 -1.01 -9.20
C SER A 157 -2.41 -1.46 -9.42
N TRP A 158 -3.12 -1.75 -8.34
CA TRP A 158 -4.56 -1.98 -8.36
C TRP A 158 -5.29 -0.93 -7.53
N TYR A 159 -6.52 -0.61 -7.92
CA TYR A 159 -7.48 0.13 -7.12
C TYR A 159 -8.84 -0.55 -7.21
N PHE A 160 -9.75 -0.22 -6.30
CA PHE A 160 -11.09 -0.80 -6.31
C PHE A 160 -12.10 0.18 -6.88
N ASP A 161 -12.83 -0.27 -7.90
CA ASP A 161 -13.91 0.46 -8.54
C ASP A 161 -15.25 -0.05 -7.98
N LEU A 162 -16.02 0.86 -7.37
CA LEU A 162 -17.32 0.57 -6.75
C LEU A 162 -18.47 0.56 -7.78
N THR A 163 -18.22 1.11 -8.96
CA THR A 163 -19.14 1.26 -10.08
C THR A 163 -18.57 0.64 -11.35
N PRO A 164 -18.16 -0.65 -11.33
CA PRO A 164 -17.47 -1.28 -12.44
C PRO A 164 -18.20 -1.12 -13.76
N THR A 165 -17.46 -0.66 -14.78
CA THR A 165 -17.96 -0.37 -16.13
C THR A 165 -17.31 -1.30 -17.16
N PRO A 166 -17.72 -2.59 -17.23
CA PRO A 166 -17.09 -3.57 -18.09
C PRO A 166 -17.19 -3.17 -19.57
N GLY A 167 -16.06 -3.23 -20.27
CA GLY A 167 -15.93 -2.84 -21.68
C GLY A 167 -15.57 -1.37 -21.90
N THR A 168 -15.27 -0.61 -20.85
CA THR A 168 -14.88 0.80 -20.94
C THR A 168 -13.61 1.11 -20.17
N PRO A 169 -12.87 2.18 -20.52
CA PRO A 169 -11.71 2.59 -19.75
C PRO A 169 -12.06 2.77 -18.28
N ASN A 170 -11.24 2.19 -17.40
CA ASN A 170 -11.38 2.39 -15.98
C ASN A 170 -10.52 3.59 -15.53
N ASP A 171 -11.12 4.77 -15.55
CA ASP A 171 -10.49 6.07 -15.26
C ASP A 171 -11.13 6.80 -14.08
N ASP A 172 -11.95 6.10 -13.30
CA ASP A 172 -12.68 6.65 -12.15
C ASP A 172 -11.85 6.67 -10.85
N TYR A 173 -10.56 6.35 -10.93
CA TYR A 173 -9.67 6.45 -9.77
C TYR A 173 -9.46 7.90 -9.32
N GLY A 174 -9.38 8.09 -8.02
CA GLY A 174 -8.97 9.35 -7.41
C GLY A 174 -7.48 9.42 -7.09
N ASN A 175 -7.04 10.60 -6.71
CA ASN A 175 -5.66 10.91 -6.37
C ASN A 175 -5.58 11.79 -5.11
N ILE A 176 -4.48 11.72 -4.38
CA ILE A 176 -4.14 12.72 -3.36
C ILE A 176 -2.80 13.35 -3.72
N PHE A 177 -2.76 14.67 -3.83
CA PHE A 177 -1.56 15.43 -4.16
C PHE A 177 -1.35 16.58 -3.19
N GLY A 178 -0.10 16.94 -2.93
CA GLY A 178 0.22 18.23 -2.31
C GLY A 178 1.64 18.30 -1.83
N ILE A 179 1.89 19.19 -0.88
CA ILE A 179 3.24 19.55 -0.43
C ILE A 179 3.43 19.22 1.04
N VAL A 180 4.58 18.63 1.38
CA VAL A 180 5.03 18.48 2.76
C VAL A 180 5.90 19.67 3.17
N LEU A 181 5.42 20.42 4.16
CA LEU A 181 6.03 21.63 4.68
C LEU A 181 6.49 21.40 6.12
N GLY A 182 7.68 21.89 6.42
CA GLY A 182 8.24 22.00 7.75
C GLY A 182 8.07 23.40 8.30
N PRO A 183 8.71 23.68 9.44
CA PRO A 183 8.59 24.98 10.06
C PRO A 183 9.14 26.12 9.19
N GLY A 184 8.43 27.25 9.19
CA GLY A 184 8.75 28.37 8.31
C GLY A 184 8.34 28.14 6.84
N ASN A 185 7.47 27.16 6.57
CA ASN A 185 7.04 26.74 5.23
C ASN A 185 8.18 26.26 4.34
N ALA A 186 9.27 25.76 4.93
CA ALA A 186 10.32 25.09 4.18
C ALA A 186 9.78 23.75 3.66
N CYS A 187 9.92 23.46 2.37
CA CYS A 187 9.56 22.15 1.84
C CYS A 187 10.44 21.06 2.47
N LEU A 188 9.82 19.94 2.84
CA LEU A 188 10.50 18.78 3.39
C LEU A 188 10.59 17.67 2.35
N GLU A 189 11.78 17.12 2.20
CA GLU A 189 12.10 16.09 1.22
C GLU A 189 12.23 14.71 1.88
N ASN A 190 12.24 13.66 1.05
CA ASN A 190 12.40 12.26 1.49
C ASN A 190 11.38 11.83 2.56
N ILE A 191 10.19 12.44 2.55
CA ILE A 191 9.06 12.10 3.40
C ILE A 191 8.34 10.94 2.77
N ARG A 192 8.18 9.86 3.52
CA ARG A 192 7.25 8.81 3.12
C ARG A 192 5.83 9.28 3.43
N VAL A 193 5.02 9.44 2.38
CA VAL A 193 3.60 9.71 2.47
C VAL A 193 2.84 8.46 2.06
N THR A 194 1.80 8.10 2.80
CA THR A 194 0.98 6.91 2.54
C THR A 194 -0.49 7.23 2.70
N ALA A 195 -1.35 6.65 1.86
CA ALA A 195 -2.78 6.55 2.10
C ALA A 195 -3.14 5.08 2.31
N SER A 196 -3.92 4.78 3.34
CA SER A 196 -4.42 3.44 3.60
C SER A 196 -5.88 3.48 4.01
N GLY A 197 -6.72 2.66 3.39
CA GLY A 197 -8.13 2.52 3.71
C GLY A 197 -8.65 1.14 3.30
N GLU A 198 -9.95 0.92 3.45
CA GLU A 198 -10.60 -0.31 2.97
C GLU A 198 -10.50 -0.46 1.44
N MET A 199 -10.38 0.69 0.75
CA MET A 199 -10.38 0.80 -0.70
C MET A 199 -8.99 0.70 -1.33
N GLY A 200 -7.97 0.41 -0.52
CA GLY A 200 -6.62 0.15 -0.99
C GLY A 200 -5.54 0.84 -0.15
N HIS A 201 -4.31 0.70 -0.65
CA HIS A 201 -3.13 1.30 -0.06
C HIS A 201 -2.24 1.88 -1.16
N GLN A 202 -1.77 3.11 -0.95
CA GLN A 202 -0.78 3.75 -1.79
C GLN A 202 0.32 4.35 -0.94
N SER A 203 1.53 4.39 -1.48
CA SER A 203 2.65 5.07 -0.84
C SER A 203 3.54 5.75 -1.87
N CYS A 204 4.03 6.92 -1.50
CA CYS A 204 4.94 7.71 -2.30
C CYS A 204 6.05 8.27 -1.39
N LEU A 205 7.25 8.42 -1.93
CA LEU A 205 8.28 9.23 -1.32
C LEU A 205 8.16 10.63 -1.91
N SER A 206 8.05 11.66 -1.07
CA SER A 206 8.04 13.04 -1.55
C SER A 206 9.29 13.27 -2.39
N CYS A 207 9.11 13.73 -3.62
CA CYS A 207 10.16 13.84 -4.62
C CYS A 207 11.32 14.71 -4.09
N GLY A 208 12.54 14.31 -4.39
CA GLY A 208 13.75 15.05 -4.05
C GLY A 208 14.81 14.81 -5.13
N GLU A 209 14.79 15.61 -6.19
CA GLU A 209 15.95 15.85 -7.05
C GLU A 209 15.70 17.07 -7.94
N GLY A 210 16.52 18.12 -7.79
CA GLY A 210 16.53 19.32 -8.65
C GLY A 210 15.41 20.34 -8.43
N MET A 211 14.30 19.95 -7.78
CA MET A 211 13.21 20.83 -7.36
C MET A 211 12.93 20.59 -5.86
N ASN A 212 13.36 21.53 -5.00
CA ASN A 212 13.06 21.54 -3.57
C ASN A 212 11.55 21.75 -3.31
N SER A 213 10.68 20.82 -3.70
CA SER A 213 9.24 21.10 -3.65
C SER A 213 8.53 20.39 -2.51
N GLY A 214 9.06 19.30 -1.95
CA GLY A 214 8.35 18.54 -0.91
C GLY A 214 7.02 17.95 -1.43
N ASP A 215 6.84 17.91 -2.74
CA ASP A 215 5.63 17.43 -3.40
C ASP A 215 5.50 15.93 -3.18
N TYR A 216 4.27 15.47 -3.01
CA TYR A 216 3.91 14.07 -3.01
C TYR A 216 2.66 13.86 -3.87
N TRP A 217 2.57 12.67 -4.47
CA TRP A 217 1.41 12.26 -5.24
C TRP A 217 1.11 10.78 -4.99
N LEU A 218 -0.11 10.50 -4.56
CA LEU A 218 -0.67 9.16 -4.40
C LEU A 218 -1.72 8.96 -5.50
N PHE A 219 -1.48 8.02 -6.42
CA PHE A 219 -2.32 7.75 -7.58
C PHE A 219 -3.16 6.49 -7.39
N GLY A 220 -4.26 6.36 -8.14
CA GLY A 220 -5.00 5.09 -8.21
C GLY A 220 -5.66 4.75 -6.88
N LEU A 221 -6.39 5.69 -6.30
CA LEU A 221 -7.16 5.46 -5.08
C LEU A 221 -8.62 5.24 -5.48
N GLY A 222 -9.17 4.08 -5.15
CA GLY A 222 -10.62 3.86 -5.28
C GLY A 222 -11.40 4.83 -4.39
N GLU A 223 -12.66 5.12 -4.73
CA GLU A 223 -13.49 6.02 -3.93
C GLU A 223 -13.60 5.53 -2.48
N GLY A 224 -13.27 6.38 -1.50
CA GLY A 224 -13.43 6.01 -0.10
C GLY A 224 -12.67 6.88 0.90
N MET A 225 -12.74 6.47 2.18
CA MET A 225 -12.00 7.08 3.28
C MET A 225 -10.60 6.47 3.43
N TYR A 226 -9.59 7.33 3.47
CA TYR A 226 -8.20 6.95 3.67
C TYR A 226 -7.62 7.64 4.92
N LEU A 227 -6.74 6.92 5.62
CA LEU A 227 -5.80 7.50 6.57
C LEU A 227 -4.55 7.95 5.81
N LEU A 228 -4.44 9.24 5.57
CA LEU A 228 -3.23 9.86 5.03
C LEU A 228 -2.21 10.00 6.16
N SER A 229 -1.03 9.42 5.99
CA SER A 229 0.07 9.48 6.95
C SER A 229 1.34 9.97 6.29
N ALA A 230 2.14 10.74 7.03
CA ALA A 230 3.48 11.13 6.62
C ALA A 230 4.47 10.98 7.79
N TYR A 231 5.72 10.64 7.50
CA TYR A 231 6.75 10.51 8.52
C TYR A 231 8.03 11.25 8.13
N HIS A 232 8.51 12.12 9.01
CA HIS A 232 9.84 12.70 8.97
C HIS A 232 10.66 12.26 10.19
N PRO A 233 11.94 11.87 10.05
CA PRO A 233 12.77 11.47 11.18
C PRO A 233 12.93 12.54 12.27
N GLU A 234 12.89 13.84 11.92
CA GLU A 234 13.07 14.94 12.87
C GLU A 234 11.74 15.49 13.42
N TYR A 235 10.65 15.40 12.67
CA TYR A 235 9.35 16.00 13.02
C TYR A 235 8.26 14.97 13.37
N GLY A 236 8.57 13.68 13.30
CA GLY A 236 7.66 12.61 13.67
C GLY A 236 6.63 12.25 12.62
N ALA A 237 5.46 11.83 13.09
CA ALA A 237 4.35 11.36 12.26
C ALA A 237 3.24 12.40 12.17
N TYR A 238 2.71 12.55 10.96
CA TYR A 238 1.46 13.24 10.64
C TYR A 238 0.41 12.20 10.25
N GLN A 239 -0.84 12.42 10.66
CA GLN A 239 -1.98 11.59 10.27
C GLN A 239 -3.24 12.44 10.15
N GLU A 240 -4.01 12.21 9.08
CA GLU A 240 -5.35 12.77 8.89
C GLU A 240 -6.25 11.80 8.13
N SER A 241 -7.56 11.96 8.24
CA SER A 241 -8.52 11.23 7.42
C SER A 241 -8.93 12.07 6.21
N VAL A 242 -8.88 11.48 5.02
CA VAL A 242 -9.22 12.13 3.75
C VAL A 242 -10.23 11.26 3.02
N TYR A 243 -11.33 11.85 2.56
CA TYR A 243 -12.22 11.19 1.60
C TYR A 243 -11.75 11.51 0.18
N VAL A 244 -11.77 10.51 -0.69
CA VAL A 244 -11.45 10.62 -2.12
C VAL A 244 -12.68 10.18 -2.89
N GLN A 245 -13.23 11.05 -3.74
CA GLN A 245 -14.28 10.68 -4.70
C GLN A 245 -13.69 10.06 -5.96
N ALA A 246 -14.50 9.27 -6.67
CA ALA A 246 -14.14 8.76 -7.99
C ALA A 246 -13.75 9.90 -8.95
N GLY A 247 -12.61 9.77 -9.63
CA GLY A 247 -12.03 10.76 -10.55
C GLY A 247 -11.49 12.04 -9.90
N GLU A 248 -11.56 12.17 -8.57
CA GLU A 248 -11.16 13.41 -7.87
C GLU A 248 -9.65 13.44 -7.62
N THR A 249 -9.02 14.60 -7.84
CA THR A 249 -7.69 14.88 -7.28
C THR A 249 -7.81 15.77 -6.05
N VAL A 250 -7.57 15.17 -4.89
CA VAL A 250 -7.65 15.85 -3.60
C VAL A 250 -6.33 16.56 -3.28
N HIS A 251 -6.37 17.88 -3.15
CA HIS A 251 -5.20 18.67 -2.77
C HIS A 251 -5.05 18.77 -1.24
N ARG A 252 -3.97 18.21 -0.67
CA ARG A 252 -3.68 18.25 0.77
C ARG A 252 -2.22 18.61 1.03
N ASN A 253 -1.98 19.70 1.75
CA ASN A 253 -0.65 20.03 2.22
C ASN A 253 -0.46 19.49 3.64
N ILE A 254 0.69 18.89 3.89
CA ILE A 254 1.05 18.34 5.18
C ILE A 254 2.00 19.31 5.86
N VAL A 255 1.64 19.85 7.02
CA VAL A 255 2.47 20.81 7.75
C VAL A 255 2.98 20.20 9.05
N PHE A 256 4.29 20.01 9.14
CA PHE A 256 5.00 19.65 10.36
C PHE A 256 5.28 20.92 11.18
N GLY A 257 4.73 20.97 12.40
CA GLY A 257 5.06 22.01 13.37
C GLY A 257 6.26 21.62 14.25
N TYR A 258 6.92 22.61 14.85
CA TYR A 258 7.99 22.41 15.86
C TYR A 258 7.54 21.61 17.11
N ASN A 259 6.26 21.25 17.24
CA ASN A 259 5.67 20.70 18.44
C ASN A 259 4.96 19.35 18.22
N ARG A 260 5.58 18.44 17.49
CA ARG A 260 5.30 17.01 17.66
C ARG A 260 6.64 16.29 17.67
N VAL A 261 7.19 16.10 18.87
CA VAL A 261 8.32 15.19 19.07
C VAL A 261 7.89 13.85 18.48
N GLY A 262 8.44 13.54 17.31
CA GLY A 262 8.30 12.23 16.73
C GLY A 262 8.83 11.21 17.71
N GLU A 263 7.98 10.30 18.16
CA GLU A 263 8.46 9.11 18.81
C GLU A 263 9.36 8.38 17.81
N ARG A 264 10.67 8.45 18.03
CA ARG A 264 11.58 7.45 17.50
C ARG A 264 11.19 6.13 18.13
N VAL A 265 10.38 5.33 17.43
CA VAL A 265 10.25 3.92 17.75
C VAL A 265 11.58 3.27 17.40
N SER A 266 12.45 3.11 18.39
CA SER A 266 13.72 2.42 18.22
C SER A 266 13.44 0.97 17.82
N ARG A 267 13.72 0.61 16.56
CA ARG A 267 13.59 -0.77 16.04
C ARG A 267 14.49 -1.78 16.75
N ARG A 268 15.41 -1.34 17.62
CA ARG A 268 16.13 -2.24 18.53
C ARG A 268 15.33 -2.39 19.81
N LYS A 269 14.43 -3.38 19.88
CA LYS A 269 13.81 -3.83 21.14
C LYS A 269 14.93 -4.11 22.16
N PRO A 270 15.16 -3.27 23.18
CA PRO A 270 15.85 -3.73 24.37
C PRO A 270 14.85 -4.64 25.11
N PRO A 271 15.28 -5.70 25.78
CA PRO A 271 14.38 -6.48 26.62
C PRO A 271 13.85 -5.55 27.73
N LEU A 272 12.57 -5.21 27.66
CA LEU A 272 11.78 -4.57 28.70
C LEU A 272 10.56 -5.46 28.88
N GLU A 273 10.51 -6.18 29.99
CA GLU A 273 9.32 -6.95 30.33
C GLU A 273 8.35 -6.01 31.03
N LEU A 274 7.17 -5.85 30.43
CA LEU A 274 6.09 -5.02 30.92
C LEU A 274 4.89 -5.90 31.17
N LYS A 275 4.36 -5.84 32.39
CA LYS A 275 3.15 -6.55 32.79
C LYS A 275 2.16 -5.57 33.39
N ILE A 276 0.97 -5.50 32.81
CA ILE A 276 -0.15 -4.76 33.38
C ILE A 276 -0.77 -5.59 34.49
N VAL A 277 -0.98 -4.96 35.64
CA VAL A 277 -1.70 -5.53 36.79
C VAL A 277 -2.89 -4.65 37.11
N ARG A 278 -3.83 -5.15 37.91
CA ARG A 278 -5.12 -4.49 38.18
C ARG A 278 -4.99 -3.00 38.53
N ASP A 279 -3.99 -2.66 39.35
CA ASP A 279 -3.84 -1.32 39.93
C ASP A 279 -2.59 -0.59 39.41
N GLY A 280 -1.94 -1.08 38.36
CA GLY A 280 -0.70 -0.46 37.89
C GLY A 280 0.06 -1.22 36.80
N VAL A 281 1.32 -0.87 36.63
CA VAL A 281 2.25 -1.53 35.73
C VAL A 281 3.48 -2.02 36.49
N VAL A 282 3.93 -3.23 36.15
CA VAL A 282 5.20 -3.81 36.58
C VAL A 282 6.18 -3.77 35.41
N LEU A 283 7.35 -3.20 35.63
CA LEU A 283 8.46 -3.16 34.68
C LEU A 283 9.66 -3.92 35.24
N ASN A 284 10.24 -4.82 34.45
CA ASN A 284 11.51 -5.49 34.78
C ASN A 284 12.63 -4.95 33.89
N LEU A 285 13.65 -4.35 34.50
CA LEU A 285 14.79 -3.73 33.83
C LEU A 285 16.05 -4.56 34.00
N HIS A 286 16.71 -4.89 32.89
CA HIS A 286 17.99 -5.61 32.91
C HIS A 286 19.22 -4.72 33.17
N LYS A 287 19.08 -3.39 33.03
CA LYS A 287 20.12 -2.39 33.29
C LYS A 287 19.51 -1.08 33.74
N ASP A 288 20.29 -0.28 34.45
CA ASP A 288 19.96 1.09 34.81
C ASP A 288 19.75 1.92 33.55
N ARG A 289 18.66 2.68 33.50
CA ARG A 289 18.37 3.54 32.35
C ARG A 289 17.36 4.64 32.67
N PRO A 290 17.46 5.80 32.00
CA PRO A 290 16.42 6.82 32.02
C PRO A 290 15.16 6.29 31.35
N LEU A 291 14.02 6.41 32.02
CA LEU A 291 12.71 6.09 31.47
C LEU A 291 11.71 7.19 31.78
N GLU A 292 10.79 7.35 30.84
CA GLU A 292 9.57 8.12 30.97
C GLU A 292 8.38 7.17 30.77
N ILE A 293 7.46 7.17 31.72
CA ILE A 293 6.27 6.33 31.71
C ILE A 293 5.06 7.24 31.79
N GLU A 294 4.22 7.19 30.76
CA GLU A 294 3.06 8.07 30.64
C GLU A 294 1.80 7.26 30.39
N LEU A 295 0.69 7.78 30.91
CA LEU A 295 -0.64 7.27 30.61
C LEU A 295 -1.39 8.28 29.75
N ILE A 296 -1.97 7.82 28.65
CA ILE A 296 -2.57 8.64 27.60
C ILE A 296 -4.03 8.23 27.41
N GLU A 297 -4.93 9.20 27.32
CA GLU A 297 -6.34 9.01 26.99
C GLU A 297 -6.54 8.62 25.51
N PRO A 298 -7.69 8.01 25.14
CA PRO A 298 -8.03 7.74 23.74
C PRO A 298 -8.04 8.99 22.85
N THR A 299 -8.22 10.16 23.44
CA THR A 299 -8.16 11.47 22.76
C THR A 299 -6.73 11.91 22.41
N GLY A 300 -5.70 11.16 22.84
CA GLY A 300 -4.29 11.49 22.68
C GLY A 300 -3.72 12.41 23.77
N ARG A 301 -4.53 12.81 24.76
CA ARG A 301 -4.09 13.65 25.88
C ARG A 301 -3.29 12.83 26.90
N VAL A 302 -2.09 13.29 27.27
CA VAL A 302 -1.33 12.72 28.39
C VAL A 302 -2.06 13.05 29.70
N LEU A 303 -2.51 12.01 30.39
CA LEU A 303 -3.25 12.12 31.65
C LEU A 303 -2.34 12.24 32.85
N SER A 304 -1.26 11.47 32.85
CA SER A 304 -0.32 11.41 33.96
C SER A 304 1.04 10.97 33.47
N GLU A 305 2.05 11.69 33.94
CA GLU A 305 3.41 11.19 34.01
C GLU A 305 3.50 10.29 35.25
N ILE A 306 3.64 8.98 35.03
CA ILE A 306 3.75 7.98 36.10
C ILE A 306 5.17 8.00 36.68
N HIS A 307 6.17 8.22 35.82
CA HIS A 307 7.58 8.32 36.19
C HIS A 307 8.37 9.06 35.12
N ARG A 308 9.35 9.87 35.54
CA ARG A 308 10.40 10.43 34.69
C ARG A 308 11.72 10.43 35.45
N GLY A 309 12.71 9.71 34.92
CA GLY A 309 14.05 9.68 35.49
C GLY A 309 14.73 8.32 35.38
N ILE A 310 15.92 8.20 35.97
CA ILE A 310 16.71 6.96 35.94
C ILE A 310 16.07 5.92 36.86
N LEU A 311 15.75 4.76 36.29
CA LEU A 311 15.38 3.56 37.04
C LEU A 311 16.57 2.61 37.06
N SER A 312 16.87 2.06 38.24
CA SER A 312 17.90 1.03 38.40
C SER A 312 17.45 -0.30 37.79
N ARG A 313 18.39 -1.20 37.52
CA ARG A 313 18.12 -2.60 37.19
C ARG A 313 17.24 -3.24 38.29
N GLY A 314 16.20 -3.95 37.89
CA GLY A 314 15.29 -4.65 38.79
C GLY A 314 13.82 -4.54 38.40
N VAL A 315 12.96 -4.99 39.31
CA VAL A 315 11.49 -4.95 39.14
C VAL A 315 10.95 -3.69 39.82
N HIS A 316 10.21 -2.89 39.06
CA HIS A 316 9.58 -1.66 39.50
C HIS A 316 8.07 -1.78 39.34
N PHE A 317 7.33 -1.29 40.33
CA PHE A 317 5.88 -1.21 40.29
C PHE A 317 5.47 0.25 40.33
N PHE A 318 4.56 0.61 39.41
CA PHE A 318 3.95 1.93 39.37
C PHE A 318 2.44 1.79 39.45
N ALA A 319 1.87 2.35 40.52
CA ALA A 319 0.42 2.39 40.66
C ALA A 319 -0.18 3.37 39.65
N PHE A 320 -1.34 3.02 39.08
CA PHE A 320 -2.09 3.99 38.30
C PHE A 320 -2.65 5.08 39.22
N PRO A 321 -2.64 6.36 38.78
CA PRO A 321 -3.34 7.41 39.50
C PRO A 321 -4.84 7.08 39.57
N LYS A 322 -5.59 7.70 40.49
CA LYS A 322 -7.05 7.52 40.56
C LYS A 322 -7.71 8.02 39.28
N ILE A 323 -7.95 7.12 38.35
CA ILE A 323 -8.51 7.38 37.02
C ILE A 323 -9.81 6.62 36.81
N ARG A 324 -10.62 7.11 35.88
CA ARG A 324 -11.93 6.52 35.57
C ARG A 324 -11.75 5.19 34.85
N LYS A 325 -12.80 4.37 34.90
CA LYS A 325 -12.89 3.16 34.08
C LYS A 325 -12.85 3.55 32.60
N GLY A 326 -12.05 2.85 31.81
CA GLY A 326 -11.87 3.21 30.40
C GLY A 326 -10.65 2.56 29.75
N VAL A 327 -10.48 2.87 28.47
CA VAL A 327 -9.33 2.46 27.66
C VAL A 327 -8.27 3.54 27.71
N TYR A 328 -7.02 3.16 27.88
CA TYR A 328 -5.87 4.07 27.89
C TYR A 328 -4.70 3.46 27.11
N LEU A 329 -3.74 4.30 26.74
CA LEU A 329 -2.44 3.86 26.23
C LEU A 329 -1.38 4.11 27.31
N LEU A 330 -0.61 3.09 27.64
CA LEU A 330 0.59 3.22 28.45
C LEU A 330 1.78 3.34 27.50
N ARG A 331 2.52 4.44 27.60
CA ARG A 331 3.73 4.69 26.82
C ARG A 331 4.94 4.59 27.73
N VAL A 332 5.96 3.86 27.28
CA VAL A 332 7.28 3.79 27.92
C VAL A 332 8.33 4.24 26.93
N SER A 333 9.08 5.28 27.28
CA SER A 333 10.09 5.91 26.45
C SER A 333 11.43 6.01 27.19
N ASP A 334 12.53 6.07 26.45
CA ASP A 334 13.84 6.52 26.95
C ASP A 334 14.34 7.72 26.14
N GLU A 335 15.60 8.12 26.38
CA GLU A 335 16.28 9.19 25.62
C GLU A 335 16.33 8.94 24.10
N GLY A 336 16.20 7.69 23.66
CA GLY A 336 16.18 7.29 22.25
C GLY A 336 14.79 7.30 21.61
N GLY A 337 13.73 7.55 22.39
CA GLY A 337 12.33 7.58 21.96
C GLY A 337 11.49 6.49 22.60
N THR A 338 10.34 6.17 21.99
CA THR A 338 9.40 5.21 22.57
C THR A 338 9.88 3.78 22.40
N ILE A 339 9.95 3.08 23.53
CA ILE A 339 10.36 1.68 23.62
C ILE A 339 9.14 0.77 23.44
N ARG A 340 8.01 1.13 24.07
CA ARG A 340 6.81 0.30 24.07
C ARG A 340 5.56 1.14 24.30
N THR A 341 4.50 0.79 23.57
CA THR A 341 3.14 1.29 23.79
C THR A 341 2.21 0.11 24.00
N GLU A 342 1.42 0.14 25.06
CA GLU A 342 0.51 -0.94 25.43
C GLU A 342 -0.90 -0.37 25.65
N LYS A 343 -1.92 -0.98 25.03
CA LYS A 343 -3.31 -0.64 25.30
C LYS A 343 -3.75 -1.28 26.62
N ILE A 344 -4.27 -0.47 27.54
CA ILE A 344 -4.76 -0.93 28.84
C ILE A 344 -6.26 -0.67 28.98
N LEU A 345 -6.95 -1.61 29.61
CA LEU A 345 -8.35 -1.48 30.01
C LEU A 345 -8.42 -1.39 31.53
N ILE A 346 -8.95 -0.30 32.04
CA ILE A 346 -9.15 -0.08 33.47
C ILE A 346 -10.59 -0.45 33.83
N PRO A 347 -10.79 -1.53 34.60
CA PRO A 347 -12.09 -2.19 34.78
C PRO A 347 -13.05 -1.51 35.75
#